data_AF-A0A7S1Q4R8-F1
#
_entry.id   AF-A0A7S1Q4R8-F1
#
_cell.length_a   1.000
_cell.length_b   1.000
_cell.length_c   1.000
_cell.angle_alpha   90.00
_cell.angle_beta   90.00
_cell.angle_gamma   90.00
#
_symmetry.space_group_name_H-M   'P 1'
#
loop_
_entity.id
_entity.type
_entity.pdbx_description
1 polymer ?
#
loop_
_entity_poly.entity_id
_entity_poly.type
_entity_poly.pdbx_seq_one_letter_code
_entity_poly.pdbx_strand_id
1 'polypeptide(L)'
;KFHTQKSPPELLQRFVGDLKERKMVPGSSMDIVSAFKFYNKLDLASDKLLRQLKHKDLRYVLNEYDGSQKLDEVISEAANHEPEELCTANAIPDYPGPSSVGRFNRLELIDPLADCAVFGDA
;
A
#
# COMPACT_ATOMS: atom_id res chain seq x y z
N LYS A 1 16.05 -17.75 -13.61
CA LYS A 1 17.40 -17.15 -13.76
C LYS A 1 17.28 -15.68 -13.40
N PHE A 2 17.76 -15.25 -12.24
CA PHE A 2 17.65 -13.85 -11.80
C PHE A 2 18.46 -12.96 -12.76
N HIS A 3 17.88 -11.84 -13.18
CA HIS A 3 18.56 -10.89 -14.07
C HIS A 3 19.71 -10.25 -13.28
N THR A 4 20.95 -10.52 -13.67
CA THR A 4 22.17 -10.13 -12.95
C THR A 4 22.35 -8.61 -12.80
N GLN A 5 21.55 -7.80 -13.49
CA GLN A 5 21.61 -6.34 -13.50
C GLN A 5 20.57 -5.65 -12.62
N LYS A 6 19.59 -6.38 -12.06
CA LYS A 6 18.53 -5.79 -11.22
C LYS A 6 18.58 -6.36 -9.82
N SER A 7 18.61 -5.47 -8.84
CA SER A 7 18.52 -5.80 -7.43
C SER A 7 17.14 -6.41 -7.10
N PRO A 8 17.04 -7.24 -6.04
CA PRO A 8 15.75 -7.80 -5.61
C PRO A 8 14.63 -6.76 -5.40
N PRO A 9 14.90 -5.56 -4.83
CA PRO A 9 13.89 -4.50 -4.73
C PRO A 9 13.36 -4.01 -6.09
N GLU A 10 14.23 -3.86 -7.09
CA GLU A 10 13.83 -3.43 -8.45
C GLU A 10 12.97 -4.49 -9.16
N LEU A 11 13.25 -5.77 -8.92
CA LEU A 11 12.42 -6.87 -9.43
C LEU A 11 11.05 -6.88 -8.76
N LEU A 12 10.98 -6.64 -7.45
CA LEU A 12 9.71 -6.55 -6.72
C LEU A 12 8.91 -5.32 -7.14
N GLN A 13 9.56 -4.16 -7.29
CA GLN A 13 8.93 -2.94 -7.78
C GLN A 13 8.35 -3.13 -9.18
N ARG A 14 9.09 -3.77 -10.11
CA ARG A 14 8.58 -4.11 -11.44
C ARG A 14 7.38 -5.03 -11.35
N PHE A 15 7.44 -6.07 -10.53
CA PHE A 15 6.33 -7.02 -10.36
C PHE A 15 5.05 -6.32 -9.84
N VAL A 16 5.19 -5.42 -8.87
CA VAL A 16 4.09 -4.59 -8.36
C VAL A 16 3.55 -3.66 -9.46
N GLY A 17 4.43 -3.01 -10.22
CA GLY A 17 4.04 -2.17 -11.37
C GLY A 17 3.25 -2.95 -12.44
N ASP A 18 3.77 -4.11 -12.86
CA ASP A 18 3.12 -5.00 -13.82
C ASP A 18 1.76 -5.52 -13.30
N LEU A 19 1.61 -5.70 -11.99
CA LEU A 19 0.33 -6.05 -11.37
C LEU A 19 -0.66 -4.88 -11.43
N LYS A 20 -0.22 -3.67 -11.09
CA LYS A 20 -1.05 -2.46 -11.15
C LYS A 20 -1.59 -2.22 -12.56
N GLU A 21 -0.73 -2.31 -13.58
CA GLU A 21 -1.16 -2.08 -14.97
C GLU A 21 -2.15 -3.14 -15.48
N ARG A 22 -1.99 -4.41 -15.05
CA ARG A 22 -2.86 -5.51 -15.52
C ARG A 22 -4.17 -5.64 -14.76
N LYS A 23 -4.21 -5.23 -13.49
CA LYS A 23 -5.31 -5.52 -12.56
C LYS A 23 -6.01 -4.27 -12.03
N MET A 24 -5.43 -3.10 -12.24
CA MET A 24 -5.98 -1.85 -11.74
C MET A 24 -6.08 -0.81 -12.86
N VAL A 25 -6.83 0.26 -12.59
CA VAL A 25 -6.89 1.41 -13.49
C VAL A 25 -5.49 2.06 -13.53
N PRO A 26 -4.93 2.35 -14.71
CA PRO A 26 -3.65 3.06 -14.81
C PRO A 26 -3.66 4.36 -14.00
N GLY A 27 -2.59 4.63 -13.26
CA GLY A 27 -2.47 5.82 -12.40
C GLY A 27 -3.17 5.73 -11.03
N SER A 28 -3.88 4.64 -10.73
CA SER A 28 -4.52 4.46 -9.42
C SER A 28 -3.50 4.29 -8.27
N SER A 29 -3.83 4.87 -7.11
CA SER A 29 -3.13 4.60 -5.85
C SER A 29 -3.49 3.20 -5.35
N MET A 30 -2.50 2.46 -4.82
CA MET A 30 -2.80 1.24 -4.07
C MET A 30 -3.13 1.63 -2.65
N ASP A 31 -4.40 1.51 -2.31
CA ASP A 31 -4.88 1.69 -0.95
C ASP A 31 -5.19 0.31 -0.36
N ILE A 32 -4.51 -0.02 0.73
CA ILE A 32 -4.63 -1.31 1.42
C ILE A 32 -6.06 -1.51 1.95
N VAL A 33 -6.72 -0.44 2.40
CA VAL A 33 -8.11 -0.50 2.90
C VAL A 33 -9.05 -0.81 1.75
N SER A 34 -8.88 -0.15 0.61
CA SER A 34 -9.65 -0.44 -0.61
C SER A 34 -9.43 -1.89 -1.08
N ALA A 35 -8.18 -2.35 -1.13
CA ALA A 35 -7.85 -3.72 -1.55
C ALA A 35 -8.50 -4.76 -0.62
N PHE A 36 -8.40 -4.55 0.69
CA PHE A 36 -9.02 -5.41 1.70
C PHE A 36 -10.55 -5.42 1.59
N LYS A 37 -11.17 -4.24 1.40
CA LYS A 37 -12.61 -4.10 1.16
C LYS A 37 -13.06 -4.90 -0.07
N PHE A 38 -12.36 -4.77 -1.20
CA PHE A 38 -12.70 -5.50 -2.42
C PHE A 38 -12.53 -7.01 -2.28
N TYR A 39 -11.47 -7.44 -1.61
CA TYR A 39 -11.19 -8.87 -1.37
C TYR A 39 -12.28 -9.52 -0.51
N ASN A 40 -12.62 -8.87 0.60
CA ASN A 40 -13.62 -9.35 1.56
C ASN A 40 -15.06 -8.96 1.22
N LYS A 41 -15.28 -8.27 0.09
CA LYS A 41 -16.60 -7.80 -0.38
C LYS A 41 -17.35 -6.96 0.66
N LEU A 42 -16.61 -6.10 1.36
CA LEU A 42 -17.16 -5.22 2.39
C LEU A 42 -17.93 -4.05 1.77
N ASP A 43 -18.89 -3.53 2.53
CA ASP A 43 -19.71 -2.40 2.12
C ASP A 43 -18.98 -1.06 2.28
N LEU A 44 -19.63 0.03 1.84
CA LEU A 44 -19.04 1.37 1.95
C LEU A 44 -18.98 1.88 3.40
N ALA A 45 -19.90 1.46 4.28
CA ALA A 45 -19.84 1.87 5.68
C ALA A 45 -18.64 1.25 6.39
N SER A 46 -18.35 -0.04 6.13
CA SER A 46 -17.17 -0.74 6.63
C SER A 46 -15.86 -0.09 6.18
N ASP A 47 -15.77 0.35 4.92
CA ASP A 47 -14.59 1.09 4.41
C ASP A 47 -14.33 2.35 5.24
N LYS A 48 -15.39 3.11 5.55
CA LYS A 48 -15.27 4.33 6.36
C LYS A 48 -14.80 4.02 7.78
N LEU A 49 -15.30 2.93 8.38
CA LEU A 49 -14.86 2.48 9.70
C LEU A 49 -13.38 2.11 9.70
N LEU A 50 -12.94 1.29 8.74
CA LEU A 50 -11.54 0.87 8.61
C LEU A 50 -10.58 2.06 8.49
N ARG A 51 -10.98 3.11 7.77
CA ARG A 51 -10.17 4.34 7.63
C ARG A 51 -10.07 5.18 8.91
N GLN A 52 -10.99 4.99 9.85
CA GLN A 52 -10.99 5.70 11.14
C GLN A 52 -10.20 4.97 12.22
N LEU A 53 -9.82 3.71 11.98
CA LEU A 53 -9.06 2.91 12.93
C LEU A 53 -7.63 3.45 13.10
N LYS A 54 -7.09 3.28 14.31
CA LYS A 54 -5.67 3.53 14.55
C LYS A 54 -4.85 2.49 13.81
N HIS A 55 -3.60 2.82 13.49
CA HIS A 55 -2.70 1.92 12.78
C HIS A 55 -2.53 0.54 13.47
N LYS A 56 -2.50 0.51 14.81
CA LYS A 56 -2.47 -0.73 15.61
C LYS A 56 -3.67 -1.63 15.28
N ASP A 57 -4.86 -1.07 15.38
CA ASP A 57 -6.12 -1.79 15.26
C ASP A 57 -6.34 -2.23 13.81
N LEU A 58 -6.08 -1.33 12.86
CA LEU A 58 -6.18 -1.63 11.43
C LEU A 58 -5.27 -2.81 11.05
N ARG A 59 -4.04 -2.84 11.56
CA ARG A 59 -3.11 -3.94 11.28
C ARG A 59 -3.61 -5.28 11.83
N TYR A 60 -4.16 -5.29 13.04
CA TYR A 60 -4.76 -6.50 13.61
C TYR A 60 -5.92 -6.98 12.75
N VAL A 61 -6.85 -6.09 12.41
CA VAL A 61 -8.01 -6.41 11.56
C VAL A 61 -7.58 -6.96 10.19
N LEU A 62 -6.57 -6.37 9.56
CA LEU A 62 -6.07 -6.84 8.26
C LEU A 62 -5.46 -8.24 8.31
N ASN A 63 -4.93 -8.66 9.46
CA ASN A 63 -4.28 -9.96 9.63
C ASN A 63 -5.25 -11.06 10.08
N GLU A 64 -6.16 -10.73 11.00
CA GLU A 64 -7.01 -11.71 11.69
C GLU A 64 -8.40 -11.85 11.07
N TYR A 65 -8.84 -10.91 10.24
CA TYR A 65 -10.16 -10.97 9.62
C TYR A 65 -10.20 -11.99 8.47
N ASP A 66 -10.93 -13.08 8.68
CA ASP A 66 -11.13 -14.17 7.71
C ASP A 66 -12.53 -14.17 7.08
N GLY A 67 -13.39 -13.21 7.45
CA GLY A 67 -14.78 -13.12 7.00
C GLY A 67 -15.78 -14.03 7.73
N SER A 68 -15.34 -14.79 8.75
CA SER A 68 -16.22 -15.63 9.56
C SER A 68 -17.02 -14.84 10.60
N GLN A 69 -16.43 -13.77 11.14
CA GLN A 69 -17.02 -12.89 12.15
C GLN A 69 -17.40 -11.53 11.57
N LYS A 70 -18.23 -10.76 12.30
CA LYS A 70 -18.57 -9.40 11.88
C LYS A 70 -17.37 -8.47 12.07
N LEU A 71 -17.23 -7.50 11.17
CA LEU A 71 -16.12 -6.56 11.23
C LEU A 71 -16.06 -5.80 12.56
N ASP A 72 -17.20 -5.40 13.12
CA ASP A 72 -17.28 -4.68 14.40
C ASP A 72 -16.76 -5.51 15.60
N GLU A 73 -16.93 -6.83 15.55
CA GLU A 73 -16.45 -7.76 16.59
C GLU A 73 -14.92 -7.80 16.56
N VAL A 74 -14.34 -7.99 15.37
CA VAL A 74 -12.88 -8.02 15.20
C VAL A 74 -12.24 -6.65 15.50
N ILE A 75 -12.91 -5.55 15.19
CA ILE A 75 -12.47 -4.21 15.60
C ILE A 75 -12.44 -4.08 17.14
N SER A 76 -13.43 -4.64 17.82
CA SER A 76 -13.50 -4.61 19.28
C SER A 76 -12.40 -5.47 19.91
N GLU A 77 -12.06 -6.61 19.32
CA GLU A 77 -10.90 -7.42 19.70
C GLU A 77 -9.59 -6.65 19.50
N ALA A 78 -9.43 -6.00 18.34
CA ALA A 78 -8.25 -5.22 18.01
C ALA A 78 -7.97 -4.10 19.03
N ALA A 79 -9.03 -3.44 19.53
CA ALA A 79 -8.92 -2.41 20.54
C ALA A 79 -8.29 -2.94 21.84
N ASN A 80 -8.70 -4.14 22.26
CA ASN A 80 -8.22 -4.81 23.47
C ASN A 80 -6.88 -5.53 23.29
N HIS A 81 -6.49 -5.81 22.03
CA HIS A 81 -5.23 -6.45 21.73
C HIS A 81 -4.05 -5.51 21.99
N GLU A 82 -3.24 -5.82 23.00
CA GLU A 82 -1.95 -5.16 23.20
C GLU A 82 -0.88 -5.89 22.38
N PRO A 83 -0.29 -5.25 21.35
CA PRO A 83 0.82 -5.83 20.62
C PRO A 83 2.00 -6.03 21.58
N GLU A 84 2.70 -7.15 21.44
CA GLU A 84 3.90 -7.44 22.22
C GLU A 84 4.90 -6.26 22.15
N GLU A 85 5.45 -5.86 23.30
CA GLU A 85 6.30 -4.66 23.52
C GLU A 85 7.49 -4.52 22.54
N LEU A 86 7.85 -5.59 21.82
CA LEU A 86 8.98 -5.65 20.88
C LEU A 86 8.57 -5.66 19.39
N CYS A 87 7.27 -5.59 19.07
CA CYS A 87 6.78 -5.67 17.69
C CYS A 87 6.87 -4.33 16.92
N THR A 88 7.84 -3.48 17.23
CA THR A 88 8.20 -2.32 16.39
C THR A 88 9.00 -2.74 15.16
N ALA A 89 9.63 -3.93 15.19
CA ALA A 89 10.42 -4.48 14.09
C ALA A 89 9.62 -4.64 12.79
N ASN A 90 8.30 -4.86 12.87
CA ASN A 90 7.45 -4.94 11.67
C ASN A 90 6.71 -3.64 11.35
N ALA A 91 6.83 -2.61 12.19
CA ALA A 91 6.11 -1.34 12.05
C ALA A 91 6.86 -0.35 11.15
N ILE A 92 8.19 -0.42 11.15
CA ILE A 92 9.06 0.37 10.27
C ILE A 92 9.74 -0.64 9.33
N PRO A 93 9.59 -0.51 8.01
CA PRO A 93 10.35 -1.35 7.10
C PRO A 93 11.85 -1.10 7.31
N ASP A 94 12.61 -2.15 7.61
CA ASP A 94 14.05 -2.09 7.92
C ASP A 94 14.91 -1.42 6.83
N TYR A 95 14.37 -1.38 5.62
CA TYR A 95 15.00 -0.76 4.46
C TYR A 95 13.99 0.15 3.77
N PRO A 96 14.43 1.21 3.07
CA PRO A 96 13.55 1.98 2.21
C PRO A 96 12.76 1.02 1.30
N GLY A 97 11.45 0.97 1.53
CA GLY A 97 10.55 0.10 0.77
C GLY A 97 10.50 0.55 -0.70
N PRO A 98 10.20 -0.36 -1.63
CA PRO A 98 10.08 0.00 -3.03
C PRO A 98 8.92 0.98 -3.22
N SER A 99 9.25 2.25 -3.43
CA SER A 99 8.28 3.26 -3.85
C SER A 99 8.07 3.13 -5.36
N SER A 100 6.90 2.66 -5.78
CA SER A 100 6.51 2.65 -7.18
C SER A 100 5.75 3.94 -7.52
N VAL A 101 6.48 4.97 -7.96
CA VAL A 101 5.86 6.16 -8.56
C VAL A 101 5.60 5.85 -10.03
N GLY A 102 4.33 5.87 -10.44
CA GLY A 102 3.97 5.70 -11.85
C GLY A 102 4.42 6.92 -12.67
N ARG A 103 4.92 6.70 -13.89
CA ARG A 103 5.38 7.79 -14.78
C ARG A 103 4.32 8.86 -15.06
N PHE A 104 3.03 8.53 -14.92
CA PHE A 104 1.92 9.46 -15.16
C PHE A 104 1.84 10.63 -14.18
N ASN A 105 2.52 10.56 -13.04
CA ASN A 105 2.56 11.66 -12.07
C ASN A 105 3.77 12.58 -12.27
N ARG A 106 4.60 12.34 -13.29
CA ARG A 106 5.76 13.19 -13.60
C ARG A 106 5.37 14.19 -14.69
N LEU A 107 5.20 15.45 -14.33
CA LEU A 107 5.05 16.54 -15.29
C LEU A 107 6.44 16.83 -15.90
N GLU A 108 6.76 16.18 -17.02
CA GLU A 108 7.98 16.48 -17.77
C GLU A 108 7.73 17.73 -18.62
N LEU A 109 8.06 18.91 -18.09
CA LEU A 109 8.08 20.16 -18.87
C LEU A 109 9.41 20.22 -19.61
N ILE A 110 9.39 19.96 -20.92
CA ILE A 110 10.56 20.15 -21.78
C ILE A 110 10.55 21.60 -22.25
N ASP A 111 11.39 22.45 -21.66
CA ASP A 111 11.66 23.79 -22.16
C ASP A 111 12.67 23.69 -23.32
N PRO A 112 12.28 23.99 -24.58
CA PRO A 112 13.18 23.87 -25.72
C PRO A 112 14.32 24.91 -25.72
N LEU A 113 14.36 25.85 -24.77
CA LEU A 113 15.38 26.89 -24.65
C LEU A 113 16.29 26.74 -23.41
N ALA A 114 16.01 25.81 -22.50
CA ALA A 114 16.80 25.61 -21.29
C ALA A 114 17.65 24.32 -21.34
N ASP A 115 18.96 24.45 -21.18
CA ASP A 115 19.94 23.35 -21.10
C ASP A 115 19.87 22.54 -19.78
N CYS A 116 18.70 22.46 -19.14
CA CYS A 116 18.50 21.62 -17.96
C CYS A 116 17.06 21.10 -17.85
N ALA A 117 16.94 19.81 -17.51
CA ALA A 117 15.66 19.21 -17.16
C ALA A 117 15.34 19.52 -15.69
N VAL A 118 14.26 20.25 -15.45
CA VAL A 118 13.73 20.48 -14.10
C VAL A 118 12.78 19.34 -13.76
N PHE A 119 13.14 18.56 -12.73
CA PHE A 119 12.27 17.53 -12.18
C PHE A 119 11.69 18.05 -10.85
N GLY A 120 10.37 18.20 -10.79
CA GLY A 120 9.64 18.51 -9.56
C GLY A 120 8.60 17.44 -9.26
N ASP A 121 8.38 17.16 -7.98
CA ASP A 121 7.19 16.45 -7.51
C ASP A 121 5.99 17.41 -7.56
N ALA A 122 4.87 16.94 -8.10
CA ALA A 122 3.57 17.64 -8.08
C ALA A 122 2.78 17.30 -6.81
#